data_AF-A0A6G3WX88-F1
#
_entry.id   AF-A0A6G3WX88-F1
#
_cell.length_a   1.000
_cell.length_b   1.000
_cell.length_c   1.000
_cell.angle_alpha   90.00
_cell.angle_beta   90.00
_cell.angle_gamma   90.00
#
_symmetry.space_group_name_H-M   'P 1'
#
loop_
_entity.id
_entity.type
_entity.pdbx_description
1 polymer ?
#
loop_
_entity_poly.entity_id
_entity_poly.type
_entity_poly.pdbx_seq_one_letter_code
_entity_poly.pdbx_strand_id
1 'polypeptide(L)' 'SGAELIVLPDEPYRFTADDGPEAFPALPAALVDGRLLTWYGPSLAEAARVLPSALR' A
#
# COMPACT_ATOMS: atom_id res chain seq x y z
N SER A 1 8.88 -10.76 -15.99
CA SER A 1 8.06 -10.42 -14.81
C SER A 1 8.26 -8.94 -14.52
N GLY A 2 7.18 -8.17 -14.47
CA GLY A 2 7.19 -6.76 -14.06
C GLY A 2 6.07 -6.57 -13.04
N ALA A 3 6.29 -5.72 -12.04
CA ALA A 3 5.22 -5.34 -11.13
C ALA A 3 4.14 -4.54 -11.88
N GLU A 4 2.87 -4.72 -11.49
CA GLU A 4 1.73 -4.05 -12.12
C GLU A 4 1.15 -2.91 -11.24
N LEU A 5 1.55 -2.86 -9.97
CA LEU A 5 1.08 -1.89 -8.98
C LEU A 5 2.20 -1.59 -7.99
N ILE A 6 2.30 -0.33 -7.57
CA ILE A 6 3.14 0.10 -6.47
C ILE A 6 2.26 0.29 -5.22
N VAL A 7 2.65 -0.31 -4.11
CA VAL A 7 1.93 -0.20 -2.83
C VAL A 7 2.77 0.62 -1.87
N LEU A 8 2.21 1.74 -1.41
CA LEU A 8 2.90 2.75 -0.61
C LEU A 8 2.24 2.87 0.77
N PRO A 9 2.83 2.28 1.83
CA PRO A 9 2.29 2.38 3.18
C PRO A 9 2.54 3.75 3.81
N ASP A 10 1.67 4.17 4.71
CA ASP A 10 1.82 5.42 5.48
C ASP A 10 2.65 5.28 6.79
N GLU A 11 3.08 4.07 7.13
CA GLU A 11 3.95 3.77 8.28
C GLU A 11 4.97 2.65 7.95
N PRO A 12 6.13 2.59 8.65
CA PRO A 12 6.60 3.51 9.70
C PRO A 12 7.11 4.85 9.17
N TYR A 13 7.40 4.92 7.87
CA TYR A 13 7.71 6.16 7.17
C TYR A 13 6.63 6.42 6.15
N ARG A 14 6.03 7.61 6.25
CA ARG A 14 4.83 7.94 5.51
C ARG A 14 5.13 8.23 4.05
N PHE A 15 4.45 7.51 3.16
CA PHE A 15 4.20 7.97 1.81
C PHE A 15 2.85 8.69 1.71
N THR A 16 2.75 9.60 0.75
CA THR A 16 1.61 10.42 0.42
C THR A 16 1.42 10.45 -1.10
N ALA A 17 0.41 11.18 -1.56
CA ALA A 17 0.15 11.30 -3.00
C ALA A 17 1.26 12.08 -3.73
N ASP A 18 2.02 12.89 -2.99
CA ASP A 18 3.03 13.79 -3.53
C ASP A 18 4.47 13.33 -3.25
N ASP A 19 4.66 12.21 -2.51
CA ASP A 19 5.97 11.59 -2.27
C ASP A 19 5.89 10.06 -2.40
N GLY A 20 6.51 9.55 -3.46
CA GLY A 20 6.51 8.14 -3.83
C GLY A 20 6.04 7.90 -5.27
N PRO A 21 4.79 8.23 -5.64
CA PRO A 21 4.25 7.94 -6.98
C PRO A 21 5.10 8.48 -8.13
N GLU A 22 5.74 9.63 -7.95
CA GLU A 22 6.62 10.29 -8.93
C GLU A 22 7.85 9.45 -9.32
N ALA A 23 8.27 8.50 -8.48
CA ALA A 23 9.36 7.58 -8.79
C ALA A 23 8.95 6.47 -9.78
N PHE A 24 7.65 6.25 -9.98
CA PHE A 24 7.10 5.17 -10.79
C PHE A 24 6.06 5.67 -11.82
N PRO A 25 6.43 6.57 -12.74
CA PRO A 25 5.47 7.26 -13.63
C PRO A 25 4.71 6.35 -14.59
N ALA A 26 5.16 5.11 -14.78
CA ALA A 26 4.54 4.13 -15.67
C ALA A 26 3.58 3.16 -14.96
N LEU A 27 3.47 3.22 -13.63
CA LEU A 27 2.67 2.29 -12.85
C LEU A 27 1.70 3.04 -11.92
N PRO A 28 0.48 2.51 -11.70
CA PRO A 28 -0.39 3.04 -10.67
C PRO A 28 0.23 2.85 -9.28
N ALA A 29 -0.08 3.78 -8.37
CA ALA A 29 0.31 3.70 -6.96
C ALA A 29 -0.93 3.70 -6.06
N ALA A 30 -0.96 2.78 -5.10
CA ALA A 30 -1.98 2.71 -4.06
C ALA A 30 -1.37 3.09 -2.71
N LEU A 31 -1.94 4.10 -2.06
CA LEU A 31 -1.62 4.46 -0.68
C LEU A 31 -2.47 3.60 0.27
N VAL A 32 -1.84 3.01 1.26
CA VAL A 32 -2.52 2.10 2.21
C VAL A 32 -2.07 2.37 3.65
N ASP A 33 -2.92 2.02 4.61
CA ASP A 33 -2.55 1.96 6.02
C ASP A 33 -1.46 0.90 6.21
N GLY A 34 -0.26 1.30 6.63
CA GLY A 34 0.90 0.43 6.77
C GLY A 34 0.73 -0.64 7.84
N ARG A 35 -0.15 -0.44 8.83
CA ARG A 35 -0.46 -1.45 9.87
C ARG A 35 -1.08 -2.69 9.24
N LEU A 36 -1.89 -2.51 8.19
CA LEU A 36 -2.53 -3.62 7.49
C LEU A 36 -1.53 -4.51 6.75
N LEU A 37 -0.34 -3.99 6.42
CA LEU A 37 0.73 -4.74 5.76
C LEU A 37 1.75 -5.32 6.75
N THR A 38 2.02 -4.63 7.85
CA THR A 38 3.20 -4.91 8.69
C THR A 38 2.88 -5.48 10.07
N TRP A 39 1.63 -5.37 10.54
CA TRP A 39 1.24 -5.87 11.85
C TRP A 39 0.59 -7.25 11.73
N TYR A 40 1.39 -8.28 11.97
CA TYR A 40 0.97 -9.68 11.93
C TYR A 40 0.26 -10.11 13.23
N GLY A 41 -0.84 -9.45 13.55
CA GLY A 41 -1.66 -9.67 14.75
C GLY A 41 -3.16 -9.68 14.44
N PRO A 42 -4.02 -9.30 15.42
CA PRO A 42 -5.48 -9.27 15.22
C PRO A 42 -5.93 -8.42 14.02
N SER A 43 -5.13 -7.44 13.60
CA SER A 43 -5.36 -6.60 12.41
C SER A 43 -5.36 -7.37 11.09
N LEU A 44 -4.83 -8.60 11.02
CA LEU A 44 -4.80 -9.37 9.77
C LEU A 44 -6.20 -9.71 9.23
N ALA A 45 -7.19 -9.89 10.10
CA ALA A 45 -8.58 -10.11 9.66
C ALA A 45 -9.14 -8.87 8.95
N GLU A 46 -8.78 -7.67 9.43
CA GLU A 46 -9.13 -6.42 8.77
C GLU A 46 -8.37 -6.23 7.47
N ALA A 47 -7.06 -6.50 7.47
CA ALA A 47 -6.21 -6.42 6.28
C ALA A 47 -6.78 -7.28 5.13
N ALA A 48 -7.17 -8.53 5.42
CA ALA A 48 -7.77 -9.44 4.44
C ALA A 48 -9.08 -8.90 3.83
N ARG A 49 -9.83 -8.08 4.57
CA ARG A 49 -11.08 -7.46 4.09
C ARG A 49 -10.83 -6.18 3.30
N VAL A 50 -9.88 -5.35 3.73
CA VAL A 50 -9.67 -4.00 3.21
C VAL A 50 -8.73 -4.00 2.00
N LEU A 51 -7.58 -4.67 2.08
CA LEU A 51 -6.53 -4.59 1.05
C LEU A 51 -7.00 -5.01 -0.35
N PRO A 52 -7.81 -6.06 -0.55
CA PRO A 52 -8.26 -6.42 -1.91
C PRO A 52 -9.07 -5.33 -2.60
N SER A 53 -9.68 -4.41 -1.85
CA SER A 53 -10.40 -3.28 -2.43
C SER A 53 -9.51 -2.07 -2.65
N ALA A 54 -8.48 -1.89 -1.82
CA ALA A 54 -7.51 -0.81 -1.94
C ALA A 54 -6.43 -1.04 -3.01
N LEU A 55 -6.25 -2.30 -3.45
CA LEU A 55 -5.21 -2.72 -4.40
C LEU A 55 -5.74 -3.07 -5.81
N ARG A 56 -6.98 -2.68 -6.13
CA ARG A 56 -7.57 -2.81 -7.48
C ARG A 56 -7.41 -1.51 -8.24
#